data_AF-A0A644WZ66-F1
#
_entry.id   AF-A0A644WZ66-F1
#
_cell.length_a   1.000
_cell.length_b   1.000
_cell.length_c   1.000
_cell.angle_alpha   90.00
_cell.angle_beta   90.00
_cell.angle_gamma   90.00
#
_symmetry.space_group_name_H-M   'P 1'
#
loop_
_entity.id
_entity.type
_entity.pdbx_description
1 polymer ?
#
loop_
_entity_poly.entity_id
_entity_poly.type
_entity_poly.pdbx_seq_one_letter_code
_entity_poly.pdbx_strand_id
1 'polypeptide(L)'
;MGIDALSYKDRLTLEATRSIREDYLHQNAFHEVDTYASPAKQAMLLKLILAYYDKSLAALEKGASFSKLAALPVREDIGRYKYVHEDECKDRFQKLMAELNSQVSALTEGGNEDA
;
A
#
# COMPACT_ATOMS: atom_id res chain seq x y z
N MET A 1 -4.72 11.38 -23.78
CA MET A 1 -4.83 11.98 -22.44
C MET A 1 -3.85 11.26 -21.53
N GLY A 2 -2.96 11.97 -20.85
CA GLY A 2 -1.99 11.39 -19.92
C GLY A 2 -2.59 11.17 -18.52
N ILE A 3 -1.84 10.53 -17.62
CA ILE A 3 -2.21 10.33 -16.20
C ILE A 3 -2.55 11.66 -15.52
N ASP A 4 -1.97 12.77 -15.99
CA ASP A 4 -2.21 14.10 -15.45
C ASP A 4 -3.62 14.66 -15.70
N ALA A 5 -4.39 14.06 -16.61
CA ALA A 5 -5.79 14.42 -16.83
C ALA A 5 -6.75 13.72 -15.84
N LEU A 6 -6.26 12.75 -15.06
CA LEU A 6 -7.09 11.97 -14.14
C LEU A 6 -7.29 12.69 -12.80
N SER A 7 -8.46 12.46 -12.21
CA SER A 7 -8.74 12.86 -10.82
C SER A 7 -7.77 12.18 -9.86
N TYR A 8 -7.49 12.79 -8.71
CA TYR A 8 -6.60 12.16 -7.72
C TYR A 8 -7.12 10.81 -7.21
N LYS A 9 -8.45 10.64 -7.17
CA LYS A 9 -9.08 9.35 -6.88
C LYS A 9 -8.71 8.30 -7.94
N ASP A 10 -8.82 8.63 -9.22
CA ASP A 10 -8.49 7.70 -10.30
C ASP A 10 -6.99 7.37 -10.30
N ARG A 11 -6.13 8.35 -10.02
CA ARG A 11 -4.70 8.11 -9.85
C ARG A 11 -4.42 7.16 -8.68
N LEU A 12 -5.11 7.32 -7.55
CA LEU A 12 -4.97 6.41 -6.41
C LEU A 12 -5.45 5.00 -6.74
N THR A 13 -6.53 4.87 -7.53
CA THR A 13 -6.98 3.57 -8.07
C THR A 13 -5.88 2.92 -8.92
N LEU A 14 -5.19 3.69 -9.78
CA LEU A 14 -4.07 3.17 -10.57
C LEU A 14 -2.88 2.75 -9.69
N GLU A 15 -2.58 3.48 -8.62
CA GLU A 15 -1.53 3.11 -7.66
C GLU A 15 -1.85 1.80 -6.93
N ALA A 16 -3.09 1.62 -6.47
CA ALA A 16 -3.53 0.36 -5.86
C ALA A 16 -3.52 -0.79 -6.87
N THR A 17 -3.98 -0.55 -8.10
CA THR A 17 -3.99 -1.56 -9.17
C THR A 17 -2.56 -1.97 -9.55
N ARG A 18 -1.62 -1.02 -9.57
CA ARG A 18 -0.19 -1.30 -9.79
C ARG A 18 0.33 -2.25 -8.71
N SER A 19 0.04 -1.95 -7.44
CA SER A 19 0.44 -2.80 -6.31
C SER A 19 -0.16 -4.20 -6.39
N ILE A 20 -1.46 -4.33 -6.74
CA ILE A 20 -2.06 -5.65 -6.99
C ILE A 20 -1.28 -6.42 -8.06
N ARG A 21 -0.93 -5.78 -9.17
CA ARG A 21 -0.20 -6.43 -10.26
C ARG A 21 1.21 -6.83 -9.85
N GLU A 22 1.98 -5.90 -9.28
CA GLU A 22 3.43 -6.05 -9.08
C GLU A 22 3.79 -6.76 -7.76
N ASP A 23 2.96 -6.59 -6.73
CA ASP A 23 3.22 -7.10 -5.39
C ASP A 23 2.44 -8.37 -5.09
N TYR A 24 1.20 -8.49 -5.58
CA TYR A 24 0.33 -9.64 -5.29
C TYR A 24 0.30 -10.68 -6.41
N LEU A 25 0.06 -10.26 -7.66
CA LEU A 25 -0.07 -11.19 -8.79
C LEU A 25 1.28 -11.69 -9.32
N HIS A 26 2.32 -10.86 -9.27
CA HIS A 26 3.67 -11.26 -9.67
C HIS A 26 4.36 -12.07 -8.56
N GLN A 27 4.45 -13.38 -8.77
CA GLN A 27 5.21 -14.31 -7.93
C GLN A 27 6.48 -14.77 -8.65
N ASN A 28 7.61 -14.69 -7.96
CA ASN A 28 8.88 -15.19 -8.48
C ASN A 28 9.07 -16.66 -8.12
N ALA A 29 8.82 -17.56 -9.08
CA ALA A 29 8.97 -19.00 -8.92
C ALA A 29 10.38 -19.46 -8.50
N PHE A 30 11.41 -18.65 -8.76
CA PHE A 30 12.81 -18.95 -8.43
C PHE A 30 13.28 -18.31 -7.11
N HIS A 31 12.45 -17.52 -6.43
CA HIS A 31 12.81 -16.90 -5.16
C HIS A 31 12.42 -17.79 -3.97
N GLU A 32 13.33 -18.02 -3.03
CA GLU A 32 13.15 -18.98 -1.94
C GLU A 32 11.89 -18.74 -1.09
N VAL A 33 11.49 -17.48 -0.90
CA VAL A 33 10.32 -17.10 -0.09
C VAL A 33 9.05 -16.81 -0.91
N ASP A 34 9.20 -16.42 -2.18
CA ASP A 34 8.07 -15.98 -3.03
C ASP A 34 7.63 -17.06 -4.03
N THR A 35 8.31 -18.21 -4.03
CA THR A 35 7.95 -19.39 -4.83
C THR A 35 6.62 -20.01 -4.39
N TYR A 36 6.21 -19.79 -3.13
CA TYR A 36 4.94 -20.24 -2.57
C TYR A 36 4.44 -19.26 -1.50
N ALA A 37 3.12 -19.02 -1.47
CA ALA A 37 2.47 -18.23 -0.43
C ALA A 37 1.20 -18.92 0.07
N SER A 38 1.07 -19.07 1.38
CA SER A 38 -0.12 -19.64 2.00
C SER A 38 -1.36 -18.76 1.77
N PRO A 39 -2.59 -19.31 1.82
CA PRO A 39 -3.81 -18.50 1.75
C PRO A 39 -3.88 -17.41 2.84
N ALA A 40 -3.28 -17.66 4.01
CA ALA A 40 -3.20 -16.68 5.09
C ALA A 40 -2.28 -15.51 4.72
N LYS A 41 -1.07 -15.80 4.19
CA LYS A 41 -0.13 -14.78 3.70
C LYS A 41 -0.72 -13.97 2.55
N GLN A 42 -1.38 -14.64 1.60
CA GLN A 42 -2.10 -13.98 0.50
C GLN A 42 -3.18 -13.02 1.03
N ALA A 43 -4.03 -13.49 1.94
CA ALA A 43 -5.09 -12.65 2.51
C ALA A 43 -4.53 -11.43 3.27
N MET A 44 -3.38 -11.58 3.96
CA MET A 44 -2.72 -10.48 4.65
C MET A 44 -2.16 -9.44 3.67
N LEU A 45 -1.47 -9.88 2.61
CA LEU A 45 -0.94 -8.97 1.59
C LEU A 45 -2.06 -8.20 0.89
N LEU A 46 -3.10 -8.90 0.44
CA LEU A 46 -4.23 -8.23 -0.21
C LEU A 46 -4.91 -7.22 0.73
N LYS A 47 -5.04 -7.56 2.01
CA LYS A 47 -5.57 -6.62 3.03
C LYS A 47 -4.69 -5.38 3.19
N LEU A 48 -3.37 -5.50 3.17
CA LEU A 48 -2.47 -4.34 3.23
C LEU A 48 -2.67 -3.41 2.03
N ILE A 49 -2.74 -3.97 0.83
CA ILE A 49 -2.95 -3.20 -0.41
C ILE A 49 -4.29 -2.46 -0.38
N LEU A 50 -5.37 -3.17 -0.01
CA LEU A 50 -6.70 -2.57 0.09
C LEU A 50 -6.78 -1.53 1.21
N ALA A 51 -6.16 -1.79 2.36
CA ALA A 51 -6.10 -0.83 3.46
C ALA A 51 -5.38 0.45 3.06
N TYR A 52 -4.30 0.36 2.27
CA TYR A 52 -3.63 1.54 1.73
C TYR A 52 -4.57 2.35 0.84
N TYR A 53 -5.30 1.71 -0.07
CA TYR A 53 -6.26 2.38 -0.94
C TYR A 53 -7.38 3.07 -0.14
N ASP A 54 -8.06 2.33 0.73
CA ASP A 54 -9.22 2.84 1.48
C ASP A 54 -8.83 4.01 2.40
N LYS A 55 -7.68 3.89 3.09
CA LYS A 55 -7.19 4.93 3.99
C LYS A 55 -6.70 6.16 3.25
N SER A 56 -5.99 5.97 2.14
CA SER A 56 -5.53 7.08 1.31
C SER A 56 -6.70 7.80 0.66
N LEU A 57 -7.75 7.07 0.25
CA LEU A 57 -8.96 7.68 -0.29
C LEU A 57 -9.66 8.54 0.77
N ALA A 58 -9.84 8.01 1.98
CA ALA A 58 -10.40 8.76 3.10
C ALA A 58 -9.52 9.98 3.49
N ALA A 59 -8.20 9.89 3.35
CA ALA A 59 -7.29 11.00 3.58
C ALA A 59 -7.38 12.08 2.48
N LEU A 60 -7.49 11.68 1.20
CA LEU A 60 -7.72 12.59 0.08
C LEU A 60 -9.02 13.38 0.28
N GLU A 61 -10.09 12.71 0.72
CA GLU A 61 -11.38 13.36 1.01
C GLU A 61 -11.27 14.39 2.16
N LYS A 62 -10.27 14.23 3.04
CA LYS A 62 -9.95 15.18 4.11
C LYS A 62 -8.91 16.25 3.71
N GLY A 63 -8.53 16.30 2.43
CA GLY A 63 -7.62 17.31 1.90
C GLY A 63 -6.13 16.96 1.96
N ALA A 64 -5.77 15.71 2.25
CA ALA A 64 -4.37 15.29 2.18
C ALA A 64 -3.84 15.37 0.74
N SER A 65 -2.54 15.66 0.59
CA SER A 65 -1.90 15.73 -0.74
C SER A 65 -1.75 14.33 -1.36
N PHE A 66 -2.21 14.17 -2.60
CA PHE A 66 -2.01 12.96 -3.39
C PHE A 66 -0.52 12.58 -3.52
N SER A 67 0.35 13.56 -3.78
CA SER A 67 1.78 13.28 -3.97
C SER A 67 2.42 12.73 -2.69
N LYS A 68 2.03 13.24 -1.52
CA LYS A 68 2.50 12.75 -0.22
C LYS A 68 1.96 11.34 0.08
N LEU A 69 0.69 11.05 -0.23
CA LEU A 69 0.11 9.71 -0.08
C LEU A 69 0.80 8.68 -1.00
N ALA A 70 1.04 9.06 -2.26
CA ALA A 70 1.74 8.22 -3.22
C ALA A 70 3.22 8.01 -2.84
N ALA A 71 3.84 8.94 -2.11
CA ALA A 71 5.22 8.83 -1.66
C ALA A 71 5.38 8.17 -0.28
N LEU A 72 4.32 7.62 0.32
CA LEU A 72 4.40 7.01 1.65
C LEU A 72 5.41 5.85 1.68
N PRO A 73 6.42 5.88 2.58
CA PRO A 73 7.43 4.82 2.67
C PRO A 73 6.84 3.42 2.89
N VAL A 74 5.77 3.31 3.66
CA VAL A 74 5.12 2.01 3.96
C VAL A 74 4.67 1.26 2.71
N ARG A 75 4.45 1.96 1.57
CA ARG A 75 4.06 1.32 0.31
C ARG A 75 5.11 0.35 -0.21
N GLU A 76 6.38 0.73 -0.10
CA GLU A 76 7.49 -0.13 -0.51
C GLU A 76 7.57 -1.38 0.38
N ASP A 77 7.35 -1.20 1.69
CA ASP A 77 7.32 -2.30 2.64
C ASP A 77 6.13 -3.26 2.42
N ILE A 78 4.97 -2.74 2.02
CA ILE A 78 3.82 -3.55 1.59
C ILE A 78 4.21 -4.38 0.36
N GLY A 79 4.86 -3.79 -0.65
CA GLY A 79 5.28 -4.52 -1.84
C GLY A 79 6.31 -5.62 -1.56
N ARG A 80 7.20 -5.38 -0.58
CA ARG A 80 8.19 -6.36 -0.12
C ARG A 80 7.61 -7.44 0.80
N TYR A 81 6.36 -7.32 1.24
CA TYR A 81 5.73 -8.27 2.15
C TYR A 81 5.69 -9.70 1.59
N LYS A 82 5.65 -9.86 0.26
CA LYS A 82 5.72 -11.18 -0.39
C LYS A 82 7.01 -11.95 -0.07
N TYR A 83 8.08 -11.27 0.32
CA TYR A 83 9.36 -11.86 0.71
C TYR A 83 9.48 -12.15 2.22
N VAL A 84 8.42 -11.92 3.00
CA VAL A 84 8.40 -12.23 4.44
C VAL A 84 8.20 -13.73 4.65
N HIS A 85 8.98 -14.34 5.55
CA HIS A 85 8.81 -15.75 5.90
C HIS A 85 7.44 -15.99 6.56
N GLU A 86 6.85 -17.17 6.32
CA GLU A 86 5.47 -17.50 6.74
C GLU A 86 5.25 -17.38 8.26
N ASP A 87 6.25 -17.72 9.06
CA ASP A 87 6.24 -17.64 10.52
C ASP A 87 6.27 -16.19 11.04
N GLU A 88 6.82 -15.25 10.27
CA GLU A 88 6.90 -13.82 10.61
C GLU A 88 5.75 -12.99 10.03
N CYS A 89 4.95 -13.55 9.12
CA CYS A 89 3.92 -12.84 8.37
C CYS A 89 2.94 -12.08 9.28
N LYS A 90 2.44 -12.74 10.33
CA LYS A 90 1.46 -12.12 11.24
C LYS A 90 2.01 -10.88 11.93
N ASP A 91 3.23 -10.96 12.44
CA ASP A 91 3.87 -9.86 13.18
C ASP A 91 4.22 -8.72 12.23
N ARG A 92 4.76 -9.04 11.05
CA ARG A 92 5.04 -8.03 10.02
C ARG A 92 3.76 -7.35 9.53
N PHE A 93 2.68 -8.09 9.33
CA PHE A 93 1.38 -7.54 8.95
C PHE A 93 0.87 -6.53 9.97
N GLN A 94 0.94 -6.84 11.27
CA GLN A 94 0.52 -5.94 12.33
C GLN A 94 1.36 -4.65 12.36
N LYS A 95 2.68 -4.77 12.20
CA LYS A 95 3.59 -3.62 12.11
C LYS A 95 3.24 -2.73 10.92
N LEU A 96 3.10 -3.30 9.73
CA LEU A 96 2.76 -2.53 8.52
C LEU A 96 1.39 -1.87 8.60
N MET A 97 0.38 -2.54 9.18
CA MET A 97 -0.92 -1.91 9.41
C MET A 97 -0.81 -0.71 10.37
N ALA A 98 0.00 -0.82 11.43
CA ALA A 98 0.23 0.28 12.36
C ALA A 98 1.01 1.44 11.71
N GLU A 99 2.06 1.14 10.96
CA GLU A 99 2.84 2.12 10.20
C GLU A 99 1.98 2.83 9.17
N LEU A 100 1.17 2.10 8.41
CA LEU A 100 0.23 2.66 7.44
C LEU A 100 -0.76 3.62 8.10
N ASN A 101 -1.35 3.21 9.23
CA ASN A 101 -2.26 4.08 9.99
C ASN A 101 -1.56 5.36 10.44
N SER A 102 -0.37 5.23 11.04
CA SER A 102 0.39 6.36 11.55
C SER A 102 0.77 7.34 10.44
N GLN A 103 1.26 6.83 9.31
CA GLN A 103 1.72 7.65 8.19
C GLN A 103 0.56 8.37 7.49
N VAL A 104 -0.58 7.70 7.28
CA VAL A 104 -1.75 8.33 6.67
C VAL A 104 -2.36 9.38 7.60
N SER A 105 -2.49 9.08 8.90
CA SER A 105 -3.02 10.04 9.89
C SER A 105 -2.18 11.32 9.96
N ALA A 106 -0.86 11.20 9.94
CA ALA A 106 0.05 12.36 9.96
C ALA A 106 -0.20 13.33 8.80
N LEU A 107 -0.61 12.83 7.62
CA LEU A 107 -0.93 13.66 6.46
C LEU A 107 -2.30 14.35 6.54
N THR A 108 -3.19 13.87 7.41
CA THR A 108 -4.51 14.49 7.65
C THR A 108 -4.52 15.46 8.84
N GLU A 109 -3.66 15.23 9.84
CA GLU A 109 -3.57 16.05 11.05
C GLU A 109 -2.61 17.25 10.86
N GLY A 110 -1.57 17.12 10.03
CA GLY A 110 -0.59 18.16 9.73
C GLY A 110 -0.95 19.05 8.53
N GLY A 111 -2.20 19.49 8.42
CA GLY A 111 -2.76 20.21 7.27
C GLY A 111 -1.81 21.20 6.59
N ASN A 112 -1.49 20.89 5.32
CA ASN A 112 -1.36 21.85 4.23
C ASN A 112 -0.24 22.92 4.30
N GLU A 113 1.03 22.52 4.38
CA GLU A 113 2.16 23.44 4.13
C GLU A 113 2.58 23.62 2.67
N ASP A 114 1.95 22.96 1.70
CA ASP A 114 2.33 23.13 0.29
C ASP A 114 1.15 23.63 -0.55
N ALA A 115 0.95 24.95 -0.51
CA ALA A 115 0.28 25.74 -1.54
C ALA A 115 1.33 26.46 -2.38
#